data_AF-A0A934D7L0-F1
#
_entry.id   AF-A0A934D7L0-F1
#
_cell.length_a   1.000
_cell.length_b   1.000
_cell.length_c   1.000
_cell.angle_alpha   90.00
_cell.angle_beta   90.00
_cell.angle_gamma   90.00
#
_symmetry.space_group_name_H-M   'P 1'
#
loop_
_entity.id
_entity.type
_entity.pdbx_description
1 polymer ?
#
loop_
_entity_poly.entity_id
_entity_poly.type
_entity_poly.pdbx_seq_one_letter_code
_entity_poly.pdbx_strand_id
1 'polypeptide(L)'
;MQRVYAKTLEYTEGGVATIRSFETLFTNLVTAIVSIAGIALFIMLLVGGFKFLFSAGDQKQLEEARGTITSAIIGLVVIVAAYLILRTVATFTGVTGITNFNLNIQ
;
A
#
# COMPACT_ATOMS: atom_id res chain seq x y z
N MET A 1 -47.78 -25.02 0.50
CA MET A 1 -46.58 -25.33 -0.31
C MET A 1 -45.73 -24.08 -0.64
N GLN A 2 -45.63 -23.06 0.23
CA GLN A 2 -45.02 -21.75 -0.13
C GLN A 2 -43.91 -21.28 0.82
N ARG A 3 -43.57 -22.04 1.87
CA ARG A 3 -42.50 -21.67 2.83
C ARG A 3 -41.10 -22.15 2.43
N VAL A 4 -40.99 -22.89 1.33
CA VAL A 4 -39.73 -23.45 0.84
C VAL A 4 -38.94 -22.45 -0.01
N TYR A 5 -39.58 -21.39 -0.53
CA TYR A 5 -38.94 -20.38 -1.39
C TYR A 5 -38.19 -19.26 -0.65
N ALA A 6 -38.41 -19.12 0.66
CA ALA A 6 -37.73 -18.08 1.45
C ALA A 6 -36.32 -18.51 1.91
N LYS A 7 -36.05 -19.83 1.99
CA LYS A 7 -34.75 -20.34 2.46
C LYS A 7 -33.65 -20.30 1.38
N THR A 8 -34.02 -20.11 0.12
CA THR A 8 -33.06 -20.02 -1.00
C THR A 8 -32.60 -18.59 -1.31
N LEU A 9 -33.16 -17.57 -0.64
CA LEU A 9 -32.68 -16.18 -0.74
C LEU A 9 -31.73 -15.80 0.41
N GLU A 10 -31.55 -16.70 1.36
CA GLU A 10 -30.44 -16.68 2.31
C GLU A 10 -29.35 -17.65 1.83
N TYR A 11 -29.08 -17.64 0.52
CA TYR A 11 -27.79 -18.13 0.04
C TYR A 11 -26.79 -17.07 0.45
N THR A 12 -26.20 -17.28 1.63
CA THR A 12 -24.91 -16.69 2.02
C THR A 12 -24.11 -16.40 0.76
N GLU A 13 -23.78 -15.12 0.53
CA GLU A 13 -22.85 -14.64 -0.49
C GLU A 13 -21.40 -15.12 -0.24
N GLY A 14 -21.25 -16.32 0.30
CA GLY A 14 -20.00 -16.94 0.68
C GLY A 14 -19.92 -18.32 0.09
N GLY A 15 -19.08 -18.50 -0.92
CA GLY A 15 -18.67 -19.85 -1.31
C GLY A 15 -18.38 -20.11 -2.77
N VAL A 16 -18.20 -19.11 -3.62
CA VAL A 16 -17.43 -19.30 -4.86
C VAL A 16 -16.33 -18.27 -4.93
N ALA A 17 -15.08 -18.74 -4.96
CA ALA A 17 -13.92 -17.92 -5.23
C ALA A 17 -14.06 -17.35 -6.65
N THR A 18 -14.71 -16.19 -6.75
CA THR A 18 -14.86 -15.47 -8.01
C THR A 18 -13.57 -14.69 -8.23
N ILE A 19 -13.26 -14.32 -9.47
CA ILE A 19 -12.10 -13.45 -9.79
C ILE A 19 -12.10 -12.16 -8.93
N ARG A 20 -13.28 -11.67 -8.55
CA ARG A 20 -13.46 -10.56 -7.60
C ARG A 20 -12.87 -10.83 -6.20
N SER A 21 -12.90 -12.06 -5.72
CA SER A 21 -12.29 -12.43 -4.43
C SER A 21 -10.78 -12.25 -4.45
N PHE A 22 -10.13 -12.56 -5.59
CA PHE A 22 -8.71 -12.33 -5.77
C PHE A 22 -8.38 -10.83 -5.82
N GLU A 23 -9.21 -10.03 -6.51
CA GLU A 23 -9.09 -8.57 -6.54
C GLU A 23 -9.17 -7.95 -5.14
N THR A 24 -10.14 -8.38 -4.32
CA THR A 24 -10.29 -7.91 -2.94
C THR A 24 -9.11 -8.32 -2.05
N LEU A 25 -8.67 -9.57 -2.13
CA LEU A 25 -7.51 -10.05 -1.34
C LEU A 25 -6.23 -9.28 -1.72
N PHE A 26 -6.00 -9.10 -3.02
CA PHE A 26 -4.85 -8.35 -3.53
C PHE A 26 -4.89 -6.89 -3.09
N THR A 27 -6.04 -6.23 -3.21
CA THR A 27 -6.22 -4.83 -2.79
C THR A 27 -5.96 -4.67 -1.30
N ASN A 28 -6.50 -5.56 -0.46
CA ASN A 28 -6.30 -5.52 0.99
C ASN A 28 -4.83 -5.74 1.37
N LEU A 29 -4.15 -6.70 0.71
CA LEU A 29 -2.74 -6.99 0.94
C LEU A 29 -1.86 -5.79 0.58
N VAL A 30 -2.05 -5.21 -0.61
CA VAL A 30 -1.29 -4.04 -1.06
C VAL A 30 -1.53 -2.85 -0.13
N THR A 31 -2.80 -2.62 0.25
CA THR A 31 -3.18 -1.54 1.17
C THR A 31 -2.46 -1.68 2.53
N ALA A 32 -2.40 -2.90 3.08
CA ALA A 32 -1.69 -3.17 4.33
C ALA A 32 -0.17 -2.99 4.22
N ILE A 33 0.44 -3.41 3.10
CA ILE A 33 1.88 -3.24 2.89
C ILE A 33 2.23 -1.76 2.72
N VAL A 34 1.45 -1.01 1.92
CA VAL A 34 1.69 0.40 1.64
C VAL A 34 1.50 1.25 2.89
N SER A 35 0.52 0.94 3.75
CA SER A 35 0.32 1.66 5.02
C SER A 35 1.52 1.49 5.96
N ILE A 36 2.00 0.25 6.13
CA ILE A 36 3.19 -0.04 6.96
C ILE A 36 4.44 0.58 6.34
N ALA A 37 4.61 0.49 5.02
CA ALA A 37 5.73 1.09 4.30
C ALA A 37 5.75 2.62 4.46
N GLY A 38 4.60 3.30 4.40
CA GLY A 38 4.52 4.74 4.61
C GLY A 38 5.03 5.16 6.00
N ILE A 39 4.63 4.43 7.05
CA ILE A 39 5.09 4.68 8.43
C ILE A 39 6.60 4.40 8.55
N ALA A 40 7.07 3.29 8.00
CA ALA A 40 8.48 2.93 8.03
C ALA A 40 9.36 3.97 7.32
N LEU A 41 8.95 4.43 6.13
CA LEU A 41 9.64 5.48 5.39
C LEU A 41 9.67 6.80 6.16
N PHE A 42 8.58 7.17 6.82
CA PHE A 42 8.53 8.36 7.66
C PHE A 42 9.55 8.28 8.82
N ILE A 43 9.61 7.13 9.52
CA ILE A 43 10.59 6.92 10.60
C ILE A 43 12.03 6.95 10.06
N MET A 44 12.30 6.31 8.92
CA MET A 44 13.63 6.32 8.30
C MET A 44 14.08 7.74 7.93
N LEU A 45 13.18 8.57 7.41
CA LEU A 45 13.48 9.97 7.11
C LEU A 45 13.76 10.78 8.37
N LEU A 46 13.02 10.55 9.46
CA LEU A 46 13.28 11.21 10.74
C LEU A 46 14.65 10.81 11.31
N VAL A 47 14.94 9.51 11.39
CA VAL A 47 16.20 9.01 11.93
C VAL A 47 17.39 9.43 11.06
N GLY A 48 17.27 9.29 9.74
CA GLY A 48 18.29 9.74 8.79
C GLY A 48 18.51 11.25 8.83
N GLY A 49 17.42 12.03 8.93
CA GLY A 49 17.47 13.48 9.02
C GLY A 49 18.10 13.98 10.33
N PHE A 50 17.70 13.43 11.48
CA PHE A 50 18.34 13.76 12.75
C PHE A 50 19.81 13.38 12.74
N LYS A 51 20.15 12.17 12.29
CA LYS A 51 21.54 11.74 12.19
C LYS A 51 22.35 12.69 11.30
N PHE A 52 21.81 13.10 10.15
CA PHE A 52 22.46 14.04 9.24
C PHE A 52 22.75 15.39 9.91
N LEU A 53 21.77 15.95 10.64
CA LEU A 53 21.92 17.22 11.35
C LEU A 53 22.91 17.16 12.51
N PHE A 54 22.95 16.05 13.25
CA PHE A 54 23.80 15.88 14.43
C PHE A 54 25.18 15.25 14.14
N SER A 55 25.49 14.89 12.89
CA SER A 55 26.78 14.28 12.48
C SER A 55 27.98 15.25 12.50
N ALA A 56 27.97 16.25 13.40
CA ALA A 56 28.83 17.44 13.43
C ALA A 56 30.36 17.17 13.38
N GLY A 57 30.86 16.78 12.21
CA GLY A 57 32.28 16.53 11.92
C GLY A 57 32.67 15.06 11.75
N ASP A 58 31.78 14.10 12.00
CA ASP A 58 32.06 12.68 11.78
C ASP A 58 31.60 12.24 10.39
N GLN A 59 32.57 12.07 9.49
CA GLN A 59 32.33 11.67 8.10
C GLN A 59 31.61 10.33 7.99
N LYS A 60 31.85 9.38 8.91
CA LYS A 60 31.21 8.07 8.89
C LYS A 60 29.72 8.19 9.21
N GLN A 61 29.37 8.99 10.21
CA GLN A 61 27.97 9.21 10.57
C GLN A 61 27.21 9.97 9.48
N LEU A 62 27.88 10.92 8.81
CA LEU A 62 27.32 11.65 7.69
C LEU A 62 27.01 10.73 6.50
N GLU A 63 27.92 9.80 6.18
CA GLU A 63 27.73 8.83 5.10
C GLU A 63 26.59 7.86 5.41
N GLU A 64 26.52 7.33 6.63
CA GLU A 64 25.42 6.47 7.08
C GLU A 64 24.06 7.20 7.05
N ALA A 65 24.02 8.47 7.45
CA ALA A 65 22.82 9.29 7.40
C ALA A 65 22.34 9.50 5.95
N ARG A 66 23.27 9.84 5.04
CA ARG A 66 22.97 9.97 3.60
C ARG A 66 22.48 8.66 3.00
N GLY A 67 23.08 7.52 3.37
CA GLY A 67 22.63 6.21 2.94
C GLY A 67 21.18 5.92 3.35
N THR A 68 20.84 6.24 4.61
CA THR A 68 19.48 6.08 5.16
C THR A 68 18.46 6.98 4.47
N ILE A 69 18.81 8.24 4.22
CA ILE A 69 17.93 9.18 3.52
C ILE A 69 17.72 8.73 2.07
N THR A 70 18.80 8.29 1.40
CA THR A 70 18.73 7.85 0.00
C THR A 70 17.85 6.61 -0.15
N SER A 71 17.97 5.63 0.75
CA SER A 71 17.11 4.44 0.72
C SER A 71 15.64 4.78 0.97
N ALA A 72 15.36 5.70 1.89
CA ALA A 72 14.00 6.18 2.13
C ALA A 72 13.41 6.92 0.91
N ILE A 73 14.21 7.76 0.24
CA ILE A 73 13.79 8.44 -1.00
C ILE A 73 13.51 7.42 -2.11
N ILE A 74 14.38 6.42 -2.29
CA ILE A 74 14.17 5.37 -3.30
C ILE A 74 12.87 4.62 -3.02
N GLY A 75 12.61 4.24 -1.77
CA GLY A 75 11.36 3.58 -1.39
C GLY A 75 10.12 4.43 -1.70
N LEU A 76 10.18 5.74 -1.43
CA LEU A 76 9.12 6.66 -1.78
C LEU A 76 8.90 6.76 -3.30
N VAL A 77 9.98 6.86 -4.07
CA VAL A 77 9.93 6.90 -5.54
C VAL A 77 9.29 5.65 -6.10
N VAL A 78 9.59 4.47 -5.55
CA VAL A 78 8.97 3.20 -5.96
C VAL A 78 7.47 3.20 -5.73
N ILE A 79 6.99 3.70 -4.57
CA ILE A 79 5.56 3.80 -4.28
C ILE A 79 4.86 4.72 -5.29
N VAL A 80 5.46 5.88 -5.57
CA VAL A 80 4.93 6.82 -6.55
C VAL A 80 4.91 6.21 -7.95
N ALA A 81 5.99 5.55 -8.36
CA ALA A 81 6.07 4.88 -9.66
C ALA A 81 5.02 3.78 -9.80
N ALA A 82 4.81 2.98 -8.75
CA ALA A 82 3.77 1.95 -8.73
C ALA A 82 2.37 2.57 -8.91
N TYR A 83 2.07 3.66 -8.20
CA TYR A 83 0.81 4.38 -8.37
C TYR A 83 0.62 4.92 -9.80
N LEU A 84 1.66 5.47 -10.41
CA LEU A 84 1.61 5.95 -11.79
C LEU A 84 1.34 4.82 -12.80
N ILE A 85 1.94 3.65 -12.59
CA ILE A 85 1.67 2.46 -13.41
C ILE A 85 0.21 2.04 -13.26
N LEU A 86 -0.29 1.91 -12.02
CA LEU A 86 -1.69 1.53 -11.76
C LEU A 86 -2.68 2.53 -12.37
N ARG A 87 -2.40 3.83 -12.26
CA ARG A 87 -3.21 4.89 -12.89
C ARG A 87 -3.22 4.79 -14.41
N THR A 88 -2.07 4.47 -15.00
CA THR A 88 -1.95 4.25 -16.44
C THR A 88 -2.82 3.06 -16.86
N VAL A 89 -2.68 1.91 -16.19
CA VAL A 89 -3.49 0.71 -16.44
C VAL A 89 -4.99 0.97 -16.26
N ALA A 90 -5.38 1.70 -15.22
CA ALA A 90 -6.78 2.07 -14.98
C ALA A 90 -7.35 2.93 -16.11
N THR A 91 -6.54 3.88 -16.63
CA THR A 91 -6.93 4.73 -17.77
C THR A 91 -7.06 3.93 -19.06
N PHE A 92 -6.17 2.95 -19.29
CA PHE A 92 -6.21 2.11 -20.48
C PHE A 92 -7.36 1.08 -20.47
N THR A 93 -7.68 0.51 -19.30
CA THR A 93 -8.71 -0.54 -19.15
C THR A 93 -10.10 0.02 -18.83
N GLY A 94 -10.21 1.28 -18.42
CA GLY A 94 -11.44 1.90 -17.94
C GLY A 94 -11.86 1.44 -16.53
N VAL A 95 -11.10 0.54 -15.91
CA VAL A 95 -11.39 0.00 -14.58
C VAL A 95 -10.78 0.93 -13.52
N THR A 96 -11.60 1.83 -12.98
CA THR A 96 -11.18 2.79 -11.94
C THR A 96 -11.12 2.17 -10.54
N GLY A 97 -11.69 0.97 -10.34
CA GLY A 97 -11.72 0.26 -9.06
C GLY A 97 -10.33 0.00 -8.45
N ILE A 98 -9.32 -0.21 -9.32
CA ILE A 98 -7.97 -0.63 -8.94
C ILE A 98 -7.17 0.48 -8.26
N THR A 99 -7.57 1.75 -8.43
CA THR A 99 -6.90 2.90 -7.78
C THR A 99 -7.57 3.37 -6.49
N ASN A 100 -8.73 2.80 -6.12
CA ASN A 100 -9.49 3.18 -4.93
C ASN A 100 -8.99 2.42 -3.69
N PHE A 101 -7.74 2.65 -3.29
CA PHE A 101 -7.20 2.11 -2.04
C PHE A 101 -7.82 2.84 -0.85
N ASN A 102 -8.75 2.18 -0.15
CA ASN A 102 -9.30 2.71 1.10
C ASN A 102 -8.41 2.27 2.28
N LEU A 103 -7.54 3.17 2.72
CA LEU A 103 -6.74 3.00 3.94
C LEU A 103 -7.64 3.20 5.16
N ASN A 104 -8.32 2.12 5.57
CA ASN A 104 -9.15 2.11 6.77
C ASN A 104 -8.27 2.03 8.04
N ILE A 105 -7.70 3.16 8.44
CA ILE A 105 -6.98 3.30 9.72
C ILE A 105 -7.99 3.86 10.71
N GLN A 106 -8.60 2.99 11.52
CA GLN A 106 -9.48 3.38 12.64
C GLN A 106 -8.66 3.87 13.83
#